data_AF-A0A7J8YUK7-F1
#
_entry.id   AF-A0A7J8YUK7-F1
#
_cell.length_a   1.000
_cell.length_b   1.000
_cell.length_c   1.000
_cell.angle_alpha   90.00
_cell.angle_beta   90.00
_cell.angle_gamma   90.00
#
_symmetry.space_group_name_H-M   'P 1'
#
loop_
_entity.id
_entity.type
_entity.pdbx_description
1 polymer ?
#
loop_
_entity_poly.entity_id
_entity_poly.type
_entity_poly.pdbx_seq_one_letter_code
_entity_poly.pdbx_strand_id
1 'polypeptide(L)'
;MDKVVEEVEKTKKEWDEAYSKTQQHIKEIQEYGNSTMEETKNKNSLPRLNGLAQDGLALLNSLQFNLDLLAPQLPTDDEVQSAKALLKTWRSQSQSLRMNLRNANLQAKDNMRKTAQKE
;
A
#
# COMPACT_ATOMS: atom_id res chain seq x y z
N MET A 1 -11.99 -27.61 -0.45
CA MET A 1 -10.63 -27.28 -0.91
C MET A 1 -9.74 -27.35 0.34
N ASP A 2 -8.42 -27.42 0.22
CA ASP A 2 -7.55 -27.45 1.41
C ASP A 2 -7.69 -26.12 2.16
N LYS A 3 -7.90 -26.17 3.48
CA LYS A 3 -8.10 -24.97 4.31
C LYS A 3 -6.92 -24.01 4.23
N VAL A 4 -5.69 -24.53 4.11
CA VAL A 4 -4.49 -23.70 3.95
C VAL A 4 -4.51 -22.98 2.61
N VAL A 5 -4.90 -23.68 1.53
CA VAL A 5 -5.01 -23.10 0.20
C VAL A 5 -6.08 -22.00 0.18
N GLU A 6 -7.24 -22.22 0.80
CA GLU A 6 -8.31 -21.23 0.93
C GLU A 6 -7.81 -19.95 1.65
N GLU A 7 -7.10 -20.08 2.77
CA GLU A 7 -6.56 -18.92 3.50
C GLU A 7 -5.43 -18.22 2.76
N VAL A 8 -4.60 -18.95 1.98
CA VAL A 8 -3.59 -18.34 1.11
C VAL A 8 -4.25 -17.51 0.01
N GLU A 9 -5.27 -18.03 -0.66
CA GLU A 9 -5.98 -17.27 -1.71
C GLU A 9 -6.70 -16.04 -1.15
N LYS A 10 -7.29 -16.15 0.03
CA LYS A 10 -7.86 -15.02 0.75
C LYS A 10 -6.80 -13.96 1.08
N THR A 11 -5.65 -14.37 1.60
CA THR A 11 -4.52 -13.48 1.92
C THR A 11 -4.02 -12.74 0.66
N LYS A 12 -3.96 -13.43 -0.50
CA LYS A 12 -3.59 -12.80 -1.78
C LYS A 12 -4.61 -11.74 -2.22
N LYS A 13 -5.90 -12.06 -2.14
CA LYS A 13 -6.96 -11.11 -2.50
C LYS A 13 -6.93 -9.87 -1.61
N GLU A 14 -6.82 -10.07 -0.29
CA GLU A 14 -6.70 -8.97 0.67
C GLU A 14 -5.45 -8.12 0.41
N TRP A 15 -4.34 -8.75 0.00
CA TRP A 15 -3.12 -8.05 -0.39
C TRP A 15 -3.35 -7.14 -1.58
N ASP A 16 -3.95 -7.65 -2.67
CA ASP A 16 -4.17 -6.87 -3.89
C ASP A 16 -5.06 -5.65 -3.63
N GLU A 17 -6.12 -5.83 -2.82
CA GLU A 17 -7.01 -4.75 -2.41
C GLU A 17 -6.30 -3.71 -1.53
N ALA A 18 -5.56 -4.16 -0.51
CA ALA A 18 -4.81 -3.29 0.40
C ALA A 18 -3.70 -2.52 -0.34
N TYR A 19 -3.01 -3.19 -1.26
CA TYR A 19 -1.94 -2.61 -2.07
C TYR A 19 -2.49 -1.50 -2.96
N SER A 20 -3.57 -1.77 -3.69
CA SER A 20 -4.23 -0.82 -4.57
C SER A 20 -4.73 0.42 -3.80
N LYS A 21 -5.39 0.22 -2.65
CA LYS A 21 -5.86 1.33 -1.79
C LYS A 21 -4.70 2.15 -1.23
N THR A 22 -3.63 1.50 -0.80
CA THR A 22 -2.44 2.20 -0.29
C THR A 22 -1.78 3.05 -1.38
N GLN A 23 -1.68 2.52 -2.61
CA GLN A 23 -1.20 3.30 -3.76
C GLN A 23 -2.10 4.52 -4.04
N GLN A 24 -3.41 4.35 -3.99
CA GLN A 24 -4.35 5.44 -4.18
C GLN A 24 -4.14 6.54 -3.13
N HIS A 25 -4.05 6.19 -1.85
CA HIS A 25 -3.80 7.19 -0.79
C HIS A 25 -2.46 7.90 -0.97
N ILE A 26 -1.40 7.19 -1.36
CA ILE A 26 -0.10 7.82 -1.67
C ILE A 26 -0.22 8.81 -2.83
N LYS A 27 -0.99 8.48 -3.87
CA LYS A 27 -1.23 9.38 -5.00
C LYS A 27 -2.02 10.63 -4.57
N GLU A 28 -3.07 10.46 -3.77
CA GLU A 28 -3.83 11.56 -3.19
C GLU A 28 -2.94 12.49 -2.33
N ILE A 29 -1.98 11.92 -1.58
CA ILE A 29 -0.98 12.70 -0.85
C ILE A 29 -0.09 13.48 -1.82
N GLN A 30 0.41 12.84 -2.87
CA GLN A 30 1.31 13.46 -3.84
C GLN A 30 0.68 14.66 -4.55
N GLU A 31 -0.63 14.59 -4.79
CA GLU A 31 -1.43 15.64 -5.44
C GLU A 31 -1.96 16.68 -4.44
N TYR A 32 -1.79 16.46 -3.14
CA TYR A 32 -2.26 17.36 -2.10
C TYR A 32 -1.63 18.75 -2.20
N GLY A 33 -2.46 19.78 -2.01
CA GLY A 33 -2.05 21.19 -2.09
C GLY A 33 -1.80 21.71 -3.51
N ASN A 34 -2.06 20.91 -4.55
CA ASN A 34 -2.02 21.38 -5.93
C ASN A 34 -3.31 22.15 -6.25
N SER A 35 -3.18 23.43 -6.60
CA SER A 35 -4.28 24.38 -6.85
C SER A 35 -5.26 23.92 -7.94
N THR A 36 -4.85 23.04 -8.86
CA THR A 36 -5.73 22.45 -9.89
C THR A 36 -6.75 21.45 -9.31
N MET A 37 -6.51 20.91 -8.11
CA MET A 37 -7.36 19.92 -7.44
C MET A 37 -8.18 20.49 -6.28
N GLU A 38 -7.99 21.75 -5.87
CA GLU A 38 -8.80 22.37 -4.82
C GLU A 38 -10.28 22.50 -5.23
N GLU A 39 -10.56 22.65 -6.53
CA GLU A 39 -11.94 22.62 -7.06
C GLU A 39 -12.56 21.20 -6.98
N THR A 40 -11.75 20.15 -6.84
CA THR A 40 -12.18 18.75 -6.74
C THR A 40 -11.87 18.15 -5.37
N LYS A 41 -12.46 18.72 -4.32
CA LYS A 41 -12.79 18.05 -3.04
C LYS A 41 -11.75 17.02 -2.56
N ASN A 42 -10.58 17.47 -2.13
CA ASN A 42 -9.77 16.65 -1.22
C ASN A 42 -10.56 16.49 0.10
N LYS A 43 -11.36 15.42 0.19
CA LYS A 43 -12.26 15.14 1.33
C LYS A 43 -11.52 14.88 2.64
N ASN A 44 -10.24 14.52 2.55
CA ASN A 44 -9.40 14.16 3.68
C ASN A 44 -8.24 15.15 3.81
N SER A 45 -7.91 15.51 5.04
CA SER A 45 -6.72 16.30 5.34
C SER A 45 -5.44 15.51 5.08
N LEU A 46 -4.32 16.19 4.80
CA LEU A 46 -3.02 15.55 4.61
C LEU A 46 -2.61 14.61 5.77
N PRO A 47 -2.81 14.96 7.06
CA PRO A 47 -2.59 14.03 8.16
C PRO A 47 -3.47 12.78 8.07
N ARG A 48 -4.74 12.92 7.67
CA ARG A 48 -5.66 11.77 7.54
C ARG A 48 -5.22 10.83 6.41
N LEU A 49 -4.83 11.37 5.26
CA LEU A 49 -4.31 10.59 4.14
C LEU A 49 -3.02 9.84 4.53
N ASN A 50 -2.12 10.50 5.26
CA ASN A 50 -0.93 9.84 5.80
C ASN A 50 -1.27 8.69 6.75
N GLY A 51 -2.23 8.90 7.67
CA GLY A 51 -2.71 7.83 8.54
C GLY A 51 -3.22 6.62 7.74
N LEU A 52 -4.06 6.86 6.73
CA LEU A 52 -4.57 5.80 5.84
C LEU A 52 -3.46 5.05 5.11
N ALA A 53 -2.46 5.76 4.59
CA ALA A 53 -1.34 5.11 3.90
C ALA A 53 -0.48 4.28 4.86
N GLN A 54 -0.27 4.74 6.10
CA GLN A 54 0.47 4.00 7.13
C GLN A 54 -0.31 2.77 7.60
N ASP A 55 -1.62 2.89 7.82
CA ASP A 55 -2.50 1.76 8.16
C ASP A 55 -2.48 0.70 7.04
N GLY A 56 -2.52 1.14 5.77
CA GLY A 56 -2.38 0.27 4.61
C GLY A 56 -1.03 -0.46 4.58
N LEU A 57 0.08 0.25 4.84
CA LEU A 57 1.41 -0.37 4.95
C LEU A 57 1.52 -1.38 6.10
N ALA A 58 0.85 -1.12 7.23
CA ALA A 58 0.80 -2.04 8.36
C ALA A 58 0.00 -3.30 8.02
N LEU A 59 -1.14 -3.16 7.33
CA LEU A 59 -1.95 -4.29 6.85
C LEU A 59 -1.14 -5.15 5.86
N LEU A 60 -0.45 -4.54 4.89
CA LEU A 60 0.41 -5.25 3.95
C LEU A 60 1.49 -6.06 4.67
N ASN A 61 2.13 -5.49 5.70
CA ASN A 61 3.10 -6.23 6.51
C ASN A 61 2.47 -7.44 7.23
N SER A 62 1.26 -7.29 7.76
CA SER A 62 0.53 -8.40 8.38
C SER A 62 0.23 -9.52 7.38
N LEU A 63 -0.22 -9.16 6.17
CA LEU A 63 -0.52 -10.13 5.11
C LEU A 63 0.74 -10.85 4.60
N GLN A 64 1.88 -10.14 4.52
CA GLN A 64 3.18 -10.78 4.27
C GLN A 64 3.52 -11.82 5.32
N PHE A 65 3.35 -11.49 6.59
CA PHE A 65 3.60 -12.45 7.67
C PHE A 65 2.66 -13.66 7.57
N ASN A 66 1.37 -13.43 7.28
CA ASN A 66 0.40 -14.51 7.09
C ASN A 66 0.81 -15.44 5.93
N LEU A 67 1.20 -14.89 4.78
CA LEU A 67 1.64 -15.72 3.66
C LEU A 67 2.94 -16.49 3.99
N ASP A 68 3.88 -15.90 4.74
CA ASP A 68 5.11 -16.57 5.19
C ASP A 68 4.81 -17.73 6.17
N LEU A 69 3.81 -17.56 7.03
CA LEU A 69 3.33 -18.58 7.95
C LEU A 69 2.62 -19.74 7.23
N LEU A 70 1.80 -19.42 6.22
CA LEU A 70 0.99 -20.40 5.49
C LEU A 70 1.78 -21.14 4.41
N ALA A 71 2.77 -20.50 3.79
CA ALA A 71 3.51 -21.05 2.66
C ALA A 71 4.09 -22.46 2.89
N PRO A 72 4.72 -22.79 4.04
CA PRO A 72 5.26 -24.14 4.28
C PRO A 72 4.19 -25.22 4.48
N GLN A 73 2.94 -24.83 4.68
CA GLN A 73 1.81 -25.74 4.94
C GLN A 73 1.04 -26.09 3.66
N LEU A 74 1.45 -25.54 2.51
CA LEU A 74 0.83 -25.84 1.22
C LEU A 74 1.08 -27.30 0.81
N PRO A 75 0.12 -27.94 0.13
CA PRO A 75 0.13 -29.39 -0.08
C PRO A 75 1.19 -29.87 -1.07
N THR A 76 1.70 -28.99 -1.94
CA THR A 76 2.75 -29.33 -2.92
C THR A 76 3.97 -28.41 -2.82
N ASP A 77 5.15 -28.94 -3.15
CA ASP A 77 6.38 -28.12 -3.15
C ASP A 77 6.30 -26.97 -4.18
N ASP A 78 5.69 -27.21 -5.35
CA ASP A 78 5.49 -26.16 -6.37
C ASP A 78 4.68 -24.97 -5.82
N GLU A 79 3.63 -25.22 -5.05
CA GLU A 79 2.85 -24.18 -4.39
C GLU A 79 3.66 -23.48 -3.28
N VAL A 80 4.43 -24.22 -2.49
CA VAL A 80 5.35 -23.67 -1.48
C VAL A 80 6.36 -22.72 -2.14
N GLN A 81 7.00 -23.14 -3.23
CA GLN A 81 7.98 -22.31 -3.96
C GLN A 81 7.33 -21.09 -4.59
N SER A 82 6.12 -21.25 -5.16
CA SER A 82 5.34 -20.15 -5.73
C SER A 82 4.98 -19.10 -4.67
N ALA A 83 4.54 -19.53 -3.49
CA ALA A 83 4.25 -18.63 -2.36
C ALA A 83 5.51 -17.91 -1.85
N LYS A 84 6.66 -18.60 -1.78
CA LYS A 84 7.96 -17.98 -1.43
C LYS A 84 8.43 -16.95 -2.46
N ALA A 85 8.22 -17.21 -3.75
CA ALA A 85 8.52 -16.24 -4.79
C ALA A 85 7.61 -15.01 -4.68
N LEU A 86 6.31 -15.22 -4.43
CA LEU A 86 5.34 -14.15 -4.21
C LEU A 86 5.72 -13.27 -3.00
N LEU A 87 6.15 -13.87 -1.89
CA LEU A 87 6.66 -13.13 -0.72
C LEU A 87 7.82 -12.19 -1.04
N LYS A 88 8.74 -12.59 -1.93
CA LYS A 88 9.83 -11.71 -2.38
C LYS A 88 9.28 -10.51 -3.14
N THR A 89 8.30 -10.74 -4.03
CA THR A 89 7.62 -9.67 -4.77
C THR A 89 6.91 -8.71 -3.81
N TRP A 90 6.15 -9.23 -2.85
CA TRP A 90 5.43 -8.43 -1.86
C TRP A 90 6.39 -7.56 -1.03
N ARG A 91 7.52 -8.11 -0.57
CA ARG A 91 8.55 -7.35 0.16
C ARG A 91 9.09 -6.18 -0.65
N SER A 92 9.40 -6.41 -1.94
CA SER A 92 9.87 -5.36 -2.85
C SER A 92 8.80 -4.27 -3.08
N GLN A 93 7.55 -4.70 -3.28
CA GLN A 93 6.40 -3.81 -3.43
C GLN A 93 6.16 -2.94 -2.18
N SER A 94 6.14 -3.51 -0.98
CA SER A 94 6.02 -2.74 0.26
C SER A 94 7.16 -1.75 0.46
N GLN A 95 8.40 -2.14 0.14
CA GLN A 95 9.53 -1.24 0.23
C GLN A 95 9.39 -0.06 -0.74
N SER A 96 8.90 -0.32 -1.94
CA SER A 96 8.62 0.70 -2.96
C SER A 96 7.51 1.65 -2.50
N LEU A 97 6.43 1.14 -1.89
CA LEU A 97 5.37 1.97 -1.33
C LEU A 97 5.88 2.90 -0.22
N ARG A 98 6.77 2.43 0.67
CA ARG A 98 7.37 3.28 1.71
C ARG A 98 8.17 4.43 1.11
N MET A 99 8.96 4.16 0.08
CA MET A 99 9.71 5.18 -0.64
C MET A 99 8.78 6.17 -1.35
N ASN A 100 7.73 5.66 -2.00
CA ASN A 100 6.74 6.49 -2.68
C ASN A 100 5.97 7.38 -1.69
N LEU A 101 5.57 6.86 -0.52
CA LEU A 101 4.92 7.64 0.52
C LEU A 101 5.82 8.78 1.03
N ARG A 102 7.12 8.51 1.23
CA ARG A 102 8.08 9.56 1.60
C ARG A 102 8.17 10.64 0.53
N ASN A 103 8.28 10.25 -0.74
CA ASN A 103 8.37 11.18 -1.86
C ASN A 103 7.07 11.99 -2.04
N ALA A 104 5.92 11.34 -1.93
CA ALA A 104 4.61 11.98 -1.99
C ALA A 104 4.46 13.07 -0.92
N ASN A 105 4.91 12.81 0.30
CA ASN A 105 4.90 13.82 1.37
C ASN A 105 5.82 15.01 1.10
N LEU A 106 7.00 14.79 0.51
CA LEU A 106 7.89 15.88 0.10
C LEU A 106 7.21 16.75 -0.98
N GLN A 107 6.59 16.11 -1.97
CA GLN A 107 5.87 16.81 -3.03
C GLN A 107 4.65 17.57 -2.49
N ALA A 108 3.86 16.98 -1.61
CA ALA A 108 2.72 17.65 -0.95
C ALA A 108 3.17 18.93 -0.24
N LYS A 109 4.29 18.88 0.49
CA LYS A 109 4.86 20.03 1.18
C LYS A 109 5.28 21.14 0.21
N ASP A 110 5.89 20.78 -0.91
CA ASP A 110 6.30 21.74 -1.94
C ASP A 110 5.09 22.34 -2.68
N ASN A 111 4.04 21.55 -2.93
CA ASN A 111 2.79 22.06 -3.50
C ASN A 111 2.15 23.10 -2.56
N MET A 112 1.98 22.77 -1.28
CA MET A 112 1.41 23.69 -0.29
C MET A 112 2.20 25.00 -0.19
N ARG A 113 3.54 24.95 -0.24
CA ARG A 113 4.39 26.14 -0.26
C ARG A 113 4.16 27.01 -1.49
N LYS A 114 4.03 26.39 -2.67
CA LYS A 114 3.78 27.11 -3.93
C LYS A 114 2.41 27.77 -3.94
N THR A 115 1.39 27.10 -3.39
CA THR A 115 0.03 27.64 -3.30
C THR A 115 -0.02 28.82 -2.34
N ALA A 116 0.59 28.72 -1.16
CA ALA A 116 0.68 29.82 -0.19
C ALA A 116 1.47 31.05 -0.69
N GLN A 117 2.32 30.90 -1.72
CA GLN A 117 3.04 32.02 -2.36
C GLN A 117 2.25 32.70 -3.48
N LYS A 118 1.14 32.09 -3.91
CA LYS A 118 0.25 32.63 -4.97
C LYS A 118 -0.97 33.36 -4.41
N GLU A 119 -1.29 33.15 -3.13
CA GLU A 119 -2.26 33.93 -2.36
C GLU A 119 -1.66 35.27 -1.89
#